data_AF-A0A381NIN6-F1
#
_entry.id   AF-A0A381NIN6-F1
#
_cell.length_a   1.000
_cell.length_b   1.000
_cell.length_c   1.000
_cell.angle_alpha   90.00
_cell.angle_beta   90.00
_cell.angle_gamma   90.00
#
_symmetry.space_group_name_H-M   'P 1'
#
loop_
_entity.id
_entity.type
_entity.pdbx_description
1 polymer ?
#
loop_
_entity_poly.entity_id
_entity_poly.type
_entity_poly.pdbx_seq_one_letter_code
_entity_poly.pdbx_strand_id
1 'polypeptide(L)'
;VLVERYLNLLRAGVDPSNVLAVTFTRKAAVEMRERIFDELRNAADHSEEARRYWRSLRDRTSDIAITTIDAFCLSLLREFPLEADLDPDFGVADETEIPRLMAQALDRAQHIIISMAMRDECVSLLLTYLDTANLRRGLERLLQGRLVASEALRRFLTKGPKSLTLTQVTGRVVQKLQDLFNEAPDGFSSFLANGPIGQPDFRMLSVDLRRLMLPDEMEQLEVRSLVDRLSEHLLTRAGRPRRRLPCRSSDYPSDAARKCHIRAVHHIGPLFADVLSGYRRDLGVILARGVRRAYR
;
A
#
# COMPACT_ATOMS: atom_id res chain seq x y z
N VAL A 1 39.90 -0.45 19.47
CA VAL A 1 38.66 -1.12 19.95
C VAL A 1 38.29 -2.39 19.15
N LEU A 2 37.69 -2.33 17.94
CA LEU A 2 37.25 -3.57 17.24
C LEU A 2 38.39 -4.44 16.69
N VAL A 3 39.35 -3.84 15.97
CA VAL A 3 40.57 -4.53 15.50
C VAL A 3 41.31 -5.17 16.67
N GLU A 4 41.52 -4.39 17.72
CA GLU A 4 42.17 -4.84 18.95
C GLU A 4 41.44 -5.99 19.65
N ARG A 5 40.11 -5.97 19.68
CA ARG A 5 39.30 -7.09 20.20
C ARG A 5 39.49 -8.35 19.37
N TYR A 6 39.52 -8.24 18.03
CA TYR A 6 39.79 -9.38 17.15
C TYR A 6 41.19 -9.95 17.42
N LEU A 7 42.22 -9.10 17.50
CA LEU A 7 43.58 -9.49 17.81
C LEU A 7 43.70 -10.15 19.19
N ASN A 8 42.95 -9.68 20.19
CA ASN A 8 42.94 -10.27 21.53
C ASN A 8 42.30 -11.67 21.52
N LEU A 9 41.28 -11.94 20.70
CA LEU A 9 40.73 -13.29 20.52
C LEU A 9 41.76 -14.23 19.90
N LEU A 10 42.47 -13.77 18.86
CA LEU A 10 43.56 -14.54 18.25
C LEU A 10 44.68 -14.85 19.26
N ARG A 11 45.10 -13.86 20.06
CA ARG A 11 46.12 -14.04 21.12
C ARG A 11 45.67 -15.01 22.22
N ALA A 12 44.37 -15.09 22.47
CA ALA A 12 43.79 -16.06 23.40
C ALA A 12 43.71 -17.50 22.82
N GLY A 13 44.17 -17.73 21.59
CA GLY A 13 44.18 -19.04 20.94
C GLY A 13 42.88 -19.41 20.23
N VAL A 14 41.97 -18.45 20.01
CA VAL A 14 40.76 -18.70 19.23
C VAL A 14 41.13 -18.86 17.75
N ASP A 15 40.71 -19.97 17.14
CA ASP A 15 40.90 -20.17 15.70
C ASP A 15 40.14 -19.08 14.92
N PRO A 16 40.78 -18.42 13.94
CA PRO A 16 40.15 -17.39 13.11
C PRO A 16 38.80 -17.81 12.49
N SER A 17 38.63 -19.08 12.14
CA SER A 17 37.38 -19.61 11.57
C SER A 17 36.20 -19.50 12.55
N ASN A 18 36.47 -19.36 13.85
CA ASN A 18 35.47 -19.21 14.90
C ASN A 18 35.16 -17.74 15.22
N VAL A 19 35.69 -16.78 14.45
CA VAL A 19 35.47 -15.34 14.67
C VAL A 19 34.89 -14.69 13.41
N LEU A 20 33.59 -14.38 13.47
CA LEU A 20 32.91 -13.57 12.45
C LEU A 20 32.90 -12.09 12.86
N ALA A 21 33.52 -11.23 12.05
CA ALA A 21 33.45 -9.78 12.19
C ALA A 21 32.63 -9.18 11.04
N VAL A 22 31.53 -8.50 11.39
CA VAL A 22 30.60 -7.94 10.41
C VAL A 22 30.65 -6.42 10.43
N THR A 23 30.70 -5.80 9.25
CA THR A 23 30.73 -4.34 9.08
C THR A 23 29.60 -3.84 8.18
N PHE A 24 29.39 -2.52 8.15
CA PHE A 24 28.34 -1.90 7.32
C PHE A 24 28.79 -1.65 5.87
N THR A 25 30.09 -1.48 5.63
CA THR A 25 30.60 -1.13 4.30
C THR A 25 31.77 -2.01 3.91
N ARG A 26 31.90 -2.28 2.61
CA ARG A 26 33.03 -3.05 2.07
C ARG A 26 34.36 -2.39 2.40
N LYS A 27 34.41 -1.04 2.37
CA LYS A 27 35.59 -0.27 2.76
C LYS A 27 35.99 -0.54 4.22
N ALA A 28 35.04 -0.54 5.15
CA ALA A 28 35.33 -0.82 6.56
C ALA A 28 35.79 -2.27 6.77
N ALA A 29 35.21 -3.24 6.05
CA ALA A 29 35.69 -4.63 6.08
C ALA A 29 37.14 -4.76 5.58
N VAL A 30 37.48 -4.09 4.46
CA VAL A 30 38.84 -4.08 3.90
C VAL A 30 39.82 -3.40 4.86
N GLU A 31 39.50 -2.19 5.34
CA GLU A 31 40.36 -1.45 6.28
C GLU A 31 40.60 -2.26 7.57
N MET A 32 39.56 -2.89 8.12
CA MET A 32 39.69 -3.71 9.31
C MET A 32 40.59 -4.93 9.07
N ARG A 33 40.46 -5.57 7.91
CA ARG A 33 41.30 -6.71 7.51
C ARG A 33 42.77 -6.29 7.36
N GLU A 34 43.03 -5.19 6.66
CA GLU A 34 44.39 -4.66 6.47
C GLU A 34 45.05 -4.35 7.82
N ARG A 35 44.34 -3.64 8.70
CA ARG A 35 44.87 -3.32 10.04
C ARG A 35 45.16 -4.56 10.88
N ILE A 36 44.31 -5.60 10.81
CA ILE A 36 44.58 -6.87 11.51
C ILE A 36 45.85 -7.52 10.96
N PHE A 37 46.01 -7.56 9.64
CA PHE A 37 47.21 -8.13 9.01
C PHE A 37 48.49 -7.35 9.30
N ASP A 38 48.43 -6.02 9.31
CA ASP A 38 49.59 -5.18 9.63
C ASP A 38 50.03 -5.37 11.08
N GLU A 39 49.10 -5.41 12.03
CA GLU A 39 49.41 -5.65 13.43
C GLU A 39 50.00 -7.05 13.67
N LEU A 40 49.49 -8.08 12.99
CA LEU A 40 50.02 -9.44 13.08
C LEU A 40 51.41 -9.56 12.44
N ARG A 41 51.63 -8.87 11.32
CA ARG A 41 52.95 -8.80 10.67
C ARG A 41 53.96 -8.09 11.57
N ASN A 42 53.60 -6.94 12.15
CA ASN A 42 54.47 -6.23 13.07
C ASN A 42 54.81 -7.09 14.28
N ALA A 43 53.84 -7.81 14.85
CA ALA A 43 54.08 -8.73 15.96
C ALA A 43 55.04 -9.89 15.60
N ALA A 44 55.05 -10.34 14.34
CA ALA A 44 55.94 -11.41 13.85
C ALA A 44 57.43 -11.05 13.88
N ASP A 45 57.77 -9.76 13.95
CA ASP A 45 59.16 -9.30 14.05
C ASP A 45 59.71 -9.38 15.48
N HIS A 46 58.85 -9.58 16.48
CA HIS A 46 59.21 -9.51 17.90
C HIS A 46 59.56 -10.88 18.52
N SER A 47 59.19 -12.01 17.90
CA SER A 47 59.54 -13.37 18.38
C SER A 47 59.41 -14.44 17.28
N GLU A 48 60.13 -15.56 17.41
CA GLU A 48 60.01 -16.68 16.45
C GLU A 48 58.67 -17.43 16.60
N GLU A 49 58.07 -17.41 17.79
CA GLU A 49 56.72 -17.91 18.05
C GLU A 49 55.67 -17.10 17.27
N ALA A 50 55.71 -15.76 17.37
CA ALA A 50 54.81 -14.89 16.62
C ALA A 50 55.03 -15.02 15.11
N ARG A 51 56.28 -15.21 14.67
CA ARG A 51 56.61 -15.45 13.27
C ARG A 51 56.04 -16.76 12.74
N ARG A 52 56.13 -17.84 13.51
CA ARG A 52 55.48 -19.13 13.19
C ARG A 52 53.96 -19.00 13.13
N TYR A 53 53.36 -18.32 14.10
CA TYR A 53 51.91 -18.07 14.13
C TYR A 53 51.46 -17.28 12.89
N TRP A 54 52.15 -16.19 12.56
CA TRP A 54 51.87 -15.39 11.37
C TRP A 54 51.96 -16.20 10.07
N ARG A 55 53.00 -17.02 9.89
CA ARG A 55 53.13 -17.91 8.73
C ARG A 55 51.93 -18.87 8.64
N SER A 56 51.54 -19.50 9.75
CA SER A 56 50.41 -20.44 9.78
C SER A 56 49.08 -19.78 9.43
N LEU A 57 48.88 -18.54 9.86
CA LEU A 57 47.66 -17.78 9.58
C LEU A 57 47.63 -17.26 8.15
N ARG A 58 48.78 -16.86 7.59
CA ARG A 58 48.91 -16.39 6.22
C ARG A 58 48.46 -17.45 5.23
N ASP A 59 48.78 -18.71 5.50
CA ASP A 59 48.37 -19.85 4.66
C ASP A 59 46.85 -20.15 4.79
N ARG A 60 46.19 -19.57 5.80
CA ARG A 60 44.76 -19.69 6.13
C ARG A 60 44.03 -18.34 6.13
N THR A 61 44.45 -17.41 5.28
CA THR A 61 43.88 -16.04 5.21
C THR A 61 42.37 -16.05 4.94
N SER A 62 41.85 -17.08 4.25
CA SER A 62 40.42 -17.30 4.00
C SER A 62 39.58 -17.45 5.27
N ASP A 63 40.20 -17.91 6.36
CA ASP A 63 39.51 -18.24 7.61
C ASP A 63 39.18 -16.97 8.41
N ILE A 64 39.80 -15.84 8.05
CA ILE A 64 39.53 -14.53 8.66
C ILE A 64 38.27 -13.94 8.03
N ALA A 65 37.13 -14.28 8.62
CA ALA A 65 35.80 -13.83 8.19
C ALA A 65 35.51 -12.37 8.62
N ILE A 66 35.98 -11.42 7.82
CA ILE A 66 35.63 -9.98 7.94
C ILE A 66 34.84 -9.58 6.70
N THR A 67 33.53 -9.42 6.86
CA THR A 67 32.61 -9.19 5.74
C THR A 67 31.62 -8.07 6.05
N THR A 68 30.85 -7.66 5.06
CA THR A 68 29.65 -6.88 5.29
C THR A 68 28.48 -7.79 5.64
N ILE A 69 27.42 -7.23 6.25
CA ILE A 69 26.20 -8.01 6.59
C ILE A 69 25.64 -8.71 5.34
N ASP A 70 25.55 -8.00 4.21
CA ASP A 70 25.05 -8.55 2.95
C ASP A 70 25.93 -9.69 2.41
N ALA A 71 27.25 -9.54 2.46
CA ALA A 71 28.17 -10.56 1.97
C ALA A 71 28.12 -11.82 2.85
N PHE A 72 27.99 -11.67 4.17
CA PHE A 72 27.79 -12.79 5.08
C PHE A 72 26.47 -13.52 4.80
N CYS A 73 25.35 -12.79 4.73
CA CYS A 73 24.06 -13.38 4.41
C CYS A 73 24.07 -14.11 3.06
N LEU A 74 24.73 -13.54 2.04
CA LEU A 74 24.87 -14.18 0.73
C LEU A 74 25.70 -15.47 0.80
N SER A 75 26.78 -15.50 1.59
CA SER A 75 27.58 -16.72 1.78
C SER A 75 26.76 -17.83 2.45
N LEU A 76 25.94 -17.48 3.44
CA LEU A 76 25.08 -18.43 4.14
C LEU A 76 24.01 -19.02 3.22
N LEU A 77 23.37 -18.18 2.39
CA LEU A 77 22.38 -18.63 1.41
C LEU A 77 22.99 -19.52 0.33
N ARG A 78 24.26 -19.32 -0.03
CA ARG A 78 24.98 -20.18 -0.99
C ARG A 78 25.42 -21.50 -0.40
N GLU A 79 25.66 -21.56 0.90
CA GLU A 79 26.03 -22.79 1.60
C GLU A 79 24.80 -23.71 1.78
N PHE A 80 23.62 -23.11 2.02
CA PHE A 80 22.36 -23.83 2.28
C PHE A 80 21.20 -23.34 1.39
N PRO A 81 21.32 -23.44 0.04
CA PRO A 81 20.31 -22.88 -0.87
C PRO A 81 18.99 -23.66 -0.80
N LEU A 82 19.04 -24.99 -0.65
CA LEU A 82 17.84 -25.83 -0.61
C LEU A 82 17.03 -25.59 0.67
N GLU A 83 17.69 -25.42 1.80
CA GLU A 83 17.07 -25.07 3.08
C GLU A 83 16.40 -23.69 3.03
N ALA A 84 16.90 -22.81 2.16
CA ALA A 84 16.36 -21.47 1.93
C ALA A 84 15.29 -21.41 0.81
N ASP A 85 14.93 -22.55 0.19
CA ASP A 85 14.04 -22.63 -0.98
C ASP A 85 14.55 -21.78 -2.16
N LEU A 86 15.87 -21.79 -2.38
CA LEU A 86 16.55 -21.10 -3.47
C LEU A 86 17.15 -22.09 -4.47
N ASP A 87 17.17 -21.68 -5.73
CA ASP A 87 17.94 -22.36 -6.78
C ASP A 87 19.44 -22.26 -6.45
N PRO A 88 20.23 -23.35 -6.51
CA PRO A 88 21.68 -23.30 -6.30
C PRO A 88 22.41 -22.25 -7.16
N ASP A 89 21.88 -21.94 -8.36
CA ASP A 89 22.44 -20.95 -9.29
C ASP A 89 21.82 -19.55 -9.13
N PHE A 90 21.23 -19.23 -7.96
CA PHE A 90 20.60 -17.93 -7.75
C PHE A 90 21.59 -16.75 -7.89
N GLY A 91 21.08 -15.68 -8.52
CA GLY A 91 21.78 -14.41 -8.68
C GLY A 91 21.22 -13.31 -7.77
N VAL A 92 22.03 -12.29 -7.50
CA VAL A 92 21.56 -11.05 -6.89
C VAL A 92 21.15 -10.11 -8.02
N ALA A 93 19.86 -9.76 -8.07
CA ALA A 93 19.34 -8.84 -9.06
C ALA A 93 19.92 -7.44 -8.87
N ASP A 94 20.36 -6.80 -9.96
CA ASP A 94 20.86 -5.44 -9.94
C ASP A 94 19.74 -4.37 -9.97
N GLU A 95 20.13 -3.09 -9.86
CA GLU A 95 19.18 -1.96 -9.84
C GLU A 95 18.35 -1.82 -11.12
N THR A 96 18.81 -2.36 -12.25
CA THR A 96 18.11 -2.36 -13.53
C THR A 96 17.18 -3.56 -13.69
N GLU A 97 17.56 -4.70 -13.10
CA GLU A 97 16.77 -5.92 -13.10
C GLU A 97 15.58 -5.85 -12.16
N ILE A 98 15.74 -5.24 -10.98
CA ILE A 98 14.69 -5.17 -9.95
C ILE A 98 13.38 -4.58 -10.49
N PRO A 99 13.35 -3.38 -11.11
CA PRO A 99 12.10 -2.81 -11.64
C PRO A 99 11.45 -3.69 -12.72
N ARG A 100 12.28 -4.30 -13.59
CA ARG A 100 11.82 -5.20 -14.65
C ARG A 100 11.17 -6.46 -14.07
N LEU A 101 11.82 -7.10 -13.11
CA LEU A 101 11.32 -8.30 -12.44
C LEU A 101 10.04 -7.99 -11.65
N MET A 102 9.99 -6.84 -10.96
CA MET A 102 8.78 -6.37 -10.28
C MET A 102 7.61 -6.16 -11.25
N ALA A 103 7.85 -5.50 -12.39
CA ALA A 103 6.82 -5.30 -13.40
C ALA A 103 6.28 -6.65 -13.93
N GLN A 104 7.17 -7.59 -14.25
CA GLN A 104 6.79 -8.94 -14.70
C GLN A 104 6.00 -9.71 -13.64
N ALA A 105 6.40 -9.63 -12.37
CA ALA A 105 5.69 -10.25 -11.26
C ALA A 105 4.29 -9.64 -11.09
N LEU A 106 4.16 -8.32 -11.18
CA LEU A 106 2.88 -7.62 -11.11
C LEU A 106 1.97 -7.96 -12.30
N ASP A 107 2.51 -8.05 -13.52
CA ASP A 107 1.74 -8.46 -14.71
C ASP A 107 1.15 -9.87 -14.51
N ARG A 108 1.97 -10.82 -14.07
CA ARG A 108 1.52 -12.19 -13.74
C ARG A 108 0.48 -12.20 -12.62
N ALA A 109 0.71 -11.44 -11.54
CA ALA A 109 -0.23 -11.34 -10.44
C ALA A 109 -1.59 -10.78 -10.90
N GLN A 110 -1.60 -9.78 -11.78
CA GLN A 110 -2.85 -9.22 -12.32
C GLN A 110 -3.66 -10.27 -13.09
N HIS A 111 -3.02 -11.09 -13.93
CA HIS A 111 -3.70 -12.19 -14.62
C HIS A 111 -4.31 -13.19 -13.63
N ILE A 112 -3.58 -13.54 -12.56
CA ILE A 112 -4.08 -14.42 -11.50
C ILE A 112 -5.28 -13.78 -10.80
N ILE A 113 -5.20 -12.50 -10.41
CA ILE A 113 -6.27 -11.78 -9.71
C ILE A 113 -7.55 -11.73 -10.55
N ILE A 114 -7.43 -11.49 -11.86
CA ILE A 114 -8.59 -11.51 -12.77
C ILE A 114 -9.25 -12.89 -12.76
N SER A 115 -8.46 -13.97 -12.80
CA SER A 115 -9.01 -15.33 -12.72
C SER A 115 -9.66 -15.63 -11.36
N MET A 116 -9.10 -15.10 -10.26
CA MET A 116 -9.63 -15.25 -8.91
C MET A 116 -10.99 -14.56 -8.73
N ALA A 117 -11.22 -13.45 -9.43
CA ALA A 117 -12.48 -12.70 -9.36
C ALA A 117 -13.71 -13.55 -9.75
N MET A 118 -13.53 -14.61 -10.54
CA MET A 118 -14.61 -15.55 -10.88
C MET A 118 -15.05 -16.43 -9.70
N ARG A 119 -14.23 -16.55 -8.66
CA ARG A 119 -14.43 -17.48 -7.54
C ARG A 119 -14.42 -16.81 -6.15
N ASP A 120 -13.86 -15.61 -6.05
CA ASP A 120 -13.77 -14.84 -4.79
C ASP A 120 -14.50 -13.50 -4.94
N GLU A 121 -15.61 -13.36 -4.21
CA GLU A 121 -16.45 -12.16 -4.21
C GLU A 121 -15.67 -10.91 -3.79
N CYS A 122 -14.78 -10.99 -2.81
CA CYS A 122 -14.00 -9.83 -2.35
C CYS A 122 -13.04 -9.35 -3.44
N VAL A 123 -12.47 -10.26 -4.23
CA VAL A 123 -11.61 -9.93 -5.37
C VAL A 123 -12.43 -9.36 -6.53
N SER A 124 -13.61 -9.91 -6.80
CA SER A 124 -14.55 -9.36 -7.80
C SER A 124 -14.94 -7.91 -7.46
N LEU A 125 -15.26 -7.65 -6.19
CA LEU A 125 -15.55 -6.30 -5.71
C LEU A 125 -14.34 -5.37 -5.80
N LEU A 126 -13.14 -5.88 -5.53
CA LEU A 126 -11.92 -5.11 -5.67
C LEU A 126 -11.76 -4.57 -7.11
N LEU A 127 -11.93 -5.43 -8.11
CA LEU A 127 -11.83 -5.06 -9.53
C LEU A 127 -13.00 -4.18 -10.00
N THR A 128 -14.16 -4.31 -9.35
CA THR A 128 -15.30 -3.43 -9.61
C THR A 128 -14.97 -2.00 -9.19
N TYR A 129 -14.47 -1.82 -7.96
CA TYR A 129 -14.29 -0.49 -7.35
C TYR A 129 -12.92 0.16 -7.63
N LEU A 130 -11.90 -0.61 -7.98
CA LEU A 130 -10.58 -0.11 -8.36
C LEU A 130 -10.28 -0.53 -9.80
N ASP A 131 -9.94 0.46 -10.63
CA ASP A 131 -9.42 0.13 -11.95
C ASP A 131 -8.07 -0.60 -11.87
N THR A 132 -7.73 -1.29 -12.96
CA THR A 132 -6.53 -2.12 -13.09
C THR A 132 -5.24 -1.34 -12.80
N ALA A 133 -5.18 -0.05 -13.14
CA ALA A 133 -4.01 0.79 -12.92
C ALA A 133 -3.84 1.17 -11.44
N ASN A 134 -4.94 1.50 -10.75
CA ASN A 134 -4.99 1.77 -9.32
C ASN A 134 -4.65 0.53 -8.50
N LEU A 135 -5.20 -0.63 -8.89
CA LEU A 135 -4.85 -1.90 -8.26
C LEU A 135 -3.35 -2.20 -8.44
N ARG A 136 -2.81 -2.07 -9.65
CA ARG A 136 -1.38 -2.28 -9.92
C ARG A 136 -0.50 -1.42 -9.04
N ARG A 137 -0.75 -0.12 -9.01
CA ARG A 137 0.00 0.84 -8.17
C ARG A 137 -0.12 0.51 -6.68
N GLY A 138 -1.28 0.05 -6.24
CA GLY A 138 -1.49 -0.42 -4.87
C GLY A 138 -0.64 -1.64 -4.53
N LEU A 139 -0.65 -2.66 -5.39
CA LEU A 139 0.14 -3.88 -5.23
C LEU A 139 1.65 -3.60 -5.28
N GLU A 140 2.09 -2.74 -6.19
CA GLU A 140 3.48 -2.31 -6.28
C GLU A 140 3.96 -1.68 -4.97
N ARG A 141 3.16 -0.78 -4.38
CA ARG A 141 3.47 -0.18 -3.07
C ARG A 141 3.54 -1.21 -1.95
N LEU A 142 2.63 -2.20 -1.96
CA LEU A 142 2.66 -3.29 -0.98
C LEU A 142 3.89 -4.17 -1.16
N LEU A 143 4.32 -4.41 -2.40
CA LEU A 143 5.53 -5.19 -2.71
C LEU A 143 6.81 -4.43 -2.30
N GLN A 144 6.87 -3.13 -2.54
CA GLN A 144 7.96 -2.27 -2.05
C GLN A 144 8.03 -2.29 -0.51
N GLY A 145 6.87 -2.26 0.16
CA GLY A 145 6.73 -2.35 1.61
C GLY A 145 6.60 -3.76 2.19
N ARG A 146 7.02 -4.82 1.47
CA ARG A 146 6.69 -6.23 1.78
C ARG A 146 6.96 -6.69 3.21
N LEU A 147 7.99 -6.13 3.88
CA LEU A 147 8.33 -6.47 5.27
C LEU A 147 7.23 -6.07 6.26
N VAL A 148 6.43 -5.05 5.94
CA VAL A 148 5.38 -4.51 6.82
C VAL A 148 3.97 -4.62 6.22
N ALA A 149 3.85 -4.80 4.91
CA ALA A 149 2.58 -4.82 4.19
C ALA A 149 1.57 -5.82 4.78
N SER A 150 2.00 -7.06 5.01
CA SER A 150 1.17 -8.13 5.58
C SER A 150 0.63 -7.78 6.97
N GLU A 151 1.47 -7.21 7.83
CA GLU A 151 1.07 -6.82 9.18
C GLU A 151 0.19 -5.56 9.17
N ALA A 152 0.50 -4.59 8.31
CA ALA A 152 -0.31 -3.39 8.13
C ALA A 152 -1.73 -3.73 7.65
N LEU A 153 -1.87 -4.61 6.64
CA LEU A 153 -3.16 -5.11 6.16
C LEU A 153 -3.92 -5.86 7.26
N ARG A 154 -3.23 -6.71 8.03
CA ARG A 154 -3.82 -7.42 9.16
C ARG A 154 -4.38 -6.46 10.21
N ARG A 155 -3.57 -5.48 10.64
CA ARG A 155 -3.97 -4.44 11.62
C ARG A 155 -5.16 -3.63 11.14
N PHE A 156 -5.17 -3.23 9.86
CA PHE A 156 -6.30 -2.50 9.27
C PHE A 156 -7.57 -3.33 9.34
N LEU A 157 -7.51 -4.59 8.91
CA LEU A 157 -8.66 -5.50 8.91
C LEU A 157 -9.15 -5.90 10.30
N THR A 158 -8.28 -5.90 11.32
CA THR A 158 -8.70 -6.15 12.70
C THR A 158 -9.49 -5.00 13.32
N LYS A 159 -9.30 -3.76 12.83
CA LYS A 159 -10.04 -2.59 13.32
C LYS A 159 -11.43 -2.45 12.70
N GLY A 160 -11.67 -3.06 11.55
CA GLY A 160 -12.95 -3.02 10.84
C GLY A 160 -13.96 -4.07 11.34
N PRO A 161 -15.27 -3.87 11.14
CA PRO A 161 -16.27 -4.88 11.48
C PRO A 161 -16.08 -6.12 10.61
N LYS A 162 -15.93 -7.31 11.22
CA LYS A 162 -15.62 -8.56 10.51
C LYS A 162 -16.77 -9.08 9.65
N SER A 163 -18.02 -8.81 10.06
CA SER A 163 -19.24 -9.29 9.40
C SER A 163 -19.79 -8.32 8.35
N LEU A 164 -19.12 -7.18 8.11
CA LEU A 164 -19.61 -6.18 7.16
C LEU A 164 -19.68 -6.77 5.75
N THR A 165 -20.88 -6.77 5.14
CA THR A 165 -21.13 -7.20 3.76
C THR A 165 -21.40 -6.01 2.85
N LEU A 166 -21.26 -6.18 1.53
CA LEU A 166 -21.53 -5.08 0.60
C LEU A 166 -22.99 -4.63 0.66
N THR A 167 -23.95 -5.56 0.76
CA THR A 167 -25.38 -5.26 0.93
C THR A 167 -25.64 -4.39 2.17
N GLN A 168 -24.95 -4.66 3.28
CA GLN A 168 -25.07 -3.82 4.48
C GLN A 168 -24.50 -2.41 4.25
N VAL A 169 -23.38 -2.29 3.54
CA VAL A 169 -22.76 -1.00 3.25
C VAL A 169 -23.63 -0.18 2.29
N THR A 170 -24.16 -0.80 1.23
CA THR A 170 -25.06 -0.15 0.27
C THR A 170 -26.38 0.25 0.94
N GLY A 171 -26.99 -0.63 1.73
CA GLY A 171 -28.22 -0.31 2.46
C GLY A 171 -28.03 0.85 3.44
N ARG A 172 -26.92 0.87 4.19
CA ARG A 172 -26.61 1.98 5.11
C ARG A 172 -26.42 3.32 4.40
N VAL A 173 -25.73 3.35 3.26
CA VAL A 173 -25.53 4.61 2.53
C VAL A 173 -26.83 5.07 1.87
N VAL A 174 -27.63 4.16 1.31
CA VAL A 174 -28.95 4.47 0.75
C VAL A 174 -29.85 5.11 1.81
N GLN A 175 -29.99 4.47 2.98
CA GLN A 175 -30.79 5.01 4.08
C GLN A 175 -30.33 6.42 4.49
N LYS A 176 -29.02 6.60 4.68
CA LYS A 176 -28.47 7.91 5.05
C LYS A 176 -28.69 8.98 3.97
N LEU A 177 -28.67 8.61 2.70
CA LEU A 177 -28.97 9.53 1.61
C LEU A 177 -30.45 9.88 1.56
N GLN A 178 -31.35 8.92 1.80
CA GLN A 178 -32.78 9.18 1.90
C GLN A 178 -33.07 10.16 3.06
N ASP A 179 -32.53 9.89 4.25
CA ASP A 179 -32.68 10.77 5.43
C ASP A 179 -32.18 12.19 5.13
N LEU A 180 -30.97 12.29 4.54
CA LEU A 180 -30.35 13.56 4.15
C LEU A 180 -31.22 14.41 3.23
N PHE A 181 -31.87 13.79 2.24
CA PHE A 181 -32.69 14.50 1.28
C PHE A 181 -34.13 14.75 1.77
N ASN A 182 -34.64 13.94 2.71
CA ASN A 182 -35.90 14.20 3.40
C ASN A 182 -35.78 15.42 4.32
N GLU A 183 -34.62 15.64 4.92
CA GLU A 183 -34.31 16.81 5.76
C GLU A 183 -33.81 18.03 4.96
N ALA A 184 -33.83 17.97 3.62
CA ALA A 184 -33.37 19.05 2.78
C ALA A 184 -34.20 20.35 2.98
N PRO A 185 -33.56 21.53 2.97
CA PRO A 185 -34.27 22.81 3.01
C PRO A 185 -35.26 22.93 1.87
N ASP A 186 -36.48 23.40 2.17
CA ASP A 186 -37.58 23.53 1.21
C ASP A 186 -38.08 22.18 0.62
N GLY A 187 -37.55 21.05 1.09
CA GLY A 187 -37.95 19.69 0.74
C GLY A 187 -37.28 19.10 -0.52
N PHE A 188 -37.29 17.77 -0.61
CA PHE A 188 -36.70 17.01 -1.72
C PHE A 188 -37.20 17.43 -3.11
N SER A 189 -38.53 17.60 -3.27
CA SER A 189 -39.12 18.02 -4.54
C SER A 189 -38.63 19.41 -4.98
N SER A 190 -38.42 20.32 -4.02
CA SER A 190 -37.87 21.65 -4.28
C SER A 190 -36.42 21.57 -4.74
N PHE A 191 -35.59 20.73 -4.10
CA PHE A 191 -34.20 20.52 -4.52
C PHE A 191 -34.09 20.13 -6.00
N LEU A 192 -34.94 19.18 -6.45
CA LEU A 192 -34.98 18.72 -7.83
C LEU A 192 -35.53 19.79 -8.79
N ALA A 193 -36.66 20.40 -8.45
CA ALA A 193 -37.33 21.38 -9.31
C ALA A 193 -36.50 22.64 -9.51
N ASN A 194 -35.76 23.06 -8.48
CA ASN A 194 -34.98 24.30 -8.50
C ASN A 194 -33.53 24.12 -8.97
N GLY A 195 -33.09 22.90 -9.27
CA GLY A 195 -31.72 22.63 -9.68
C GLY A 195 -31.37 23.09 -11.10
N PRO A 196 -30.09 22.97 -11.49
CA PRO A 196 -29.61 23.38 -12.81
C PRO A 196 -30.04 22.37 -13.90
N ILE A 197 -31.33 22.32 -14.21
CA ILE A 197 -31.93 21.39 -15.18
C ILE A 197 -31.35 21.50 -16.61
N GLY A 198 -30.72 22.61 -16.96
CA GLY A 198 -29.98 22.77 -18.22
C GLY A 198 -28.72 21.91 -18.29
N GLN A 199 -28.18 21.46 -17.16
CA GLN A 199 -26.99 20.60 -17.10
C GLN A 199 -27.37 19.12 -17.28
N PRO A 200 -26.78 18.40 -18.27
CA PRO A 200 -27.00 16.97 -18.45
C PRO A 200 -26.71 16.15 -17.19
N ASP A 201 -25.61 16.45 -16.50
CA ASP A 201 -25.18 15.71 -15.31
C ASP A 201 -26.19 15.83 -14.16
N PHE A 202 -26.75 17.03 -13.97
CA PHE A 202 -27.78 17.26 -12.96
C PHE A 202 -29.11 16.58 -13.32
N ARG A 203 -29.47 16.51 -14.61
CA ARG A 203 -30.65 15.76 -15.05
C ARG A 203 -30.50 14.27 -14.74
N MET A 204 -29.32 13.70 -14.97
CA MET A 204 -29.04 12.31 -14.62
C MET A 204 -29.10 12.09 -13.10
N LEU A 205 -28.45 12.96 -12.33
CA LEU A 205 -28.54 12.95 -10.87
C LEU A 205 -29.99 13.03 -10.37
N SER A 206 -30.82 13.84 -11.03
CA SER A 206 -32.24 13.97 -10.68
C SER A 206 -33.03 12.68 -10.94
N VAL A 207 -32.64 11.86 -11.91
CA VAL A 207 -33.25 10.55 -12.15
C VAL A 207 -32.85 9.58 -11.03
N ASP A 208 -31.56 9.51 -10.69
CA ASP A 208 -31.09 8.62 -9.64
C ASP A 208 -31.66 9.00 -8.27
N LEU A 209 -31.77 10.30 -7.98
CA LEU A 209 -32.35 10.78 -6.73
C LEU A 209 -33.84 10.44 -6.62
N ARG A 210 -34.60 10.49 -7.71
CA ARG A 210 -35.99 10.01 -7.70
C ARG A 210 -36.05 8.53 -7.42
N ARG A 211 -35.14 7.75 -8.02
CA ARG A 211 -35.03 6.31 -7.78
C ARG A 211 -34.64 5.98 -6.34
N LEU A 212 -33.74 6.76 -5.75
CA LEU A 212 -33.35 6.65 -4.33
C LEU A 212 -34.56 6.72 -3.39
N MET A 213 -35.60 7.47 -3.75
CA MET A 213 -36.81 7.64 -2.93
C MET A 213 -37.89 6.59 -3.17
N LEU A 214 -37.68 5.66 -4.12
CA LEU A 214 -38.59 4.54 -4.34
C LEU A 214 -38.35 3.44 -3.30
N PRO A 215 -39.37 2.61 -3.00
CA PRO A 215 -39.25 1.50 -2.07
C PRO A 215 -38.39 0.34 -2.59
N ASP A 216 -38.10 0.30 -3.90
CA ASP A 216 -37.31 -0.76 -4.51
C ASP A 216 -35.85 -0.73 -4.08
N GLU A 217 -35.24 -1.90 -3.91
CA GLU A 217 -33.80 -2.00 -3.63
C GLU A 217 -32.98 -1.47 -4.82
N MET A 218 -32.03 -0.59 -4.54
CA MET A 218 -31.05 -0.14 -5.52
C MET A 218 -29.90 -1.14 -5.65
N GLU A 219 -29.50 -1.42 -6.89
CA GLU A 219 -28.35 -2.29 -7.13
C GLU A 219 -27.02 -1.59 -6.74
N GLN A 220 -25.99 -2.39 -6.47
CA GLN A 220 -24.70 -1.90 -5.99
C GLN A 220 -24.04 -0.88 -6.95
N LEU A 221 -24.13 -1.12 -8.26
CA LEU A 221 -23.54 -0.24 -9.27
C LEU A 221 -24.32 1.09 -9.40
N GLU A 222 -25.61 1.05 -9.12
CA GLU A 222 -26.49 2.23 -9.11
C GLU A 222 -26.18 3.11 -7.90
N VAL A 223 -26.06 2.51 -6.71
CA VAL A 223 -25.65 3.21 -5.49
C VAL A 223 -24.30 3.89 -5.68
N ARG A 224 -23.32 3.20 -6.27
CA ARG A 224 -22.01 3.79 -6.58
C ARG A 224 -22.14 4.99 -7.53
N SER A 225 -22.85 4.81 -8.65
CA SER A 225 -23.03 5.85 -9.65
C SER A 225 -23.72 7.09 -9.08
N LEU A 226 -24.73 6.89 -8.21
CA LEU A 226 -25.39 7.97 -7.47
C LEU A 226 -24.42 8.70 -6.55
N VAL A 227 -23.63 7.98 -5.75
CA VAL A 227 -22.64 8.56 -4.84
C VAL A 227 -21.58 9.37 -5.60
N ASP A 228 -21.14 8.89 -6.76
CA ASP A 228 -20.17 9.57 -7.61
C ASP A 228 -20.77 10.88 -8.18
N ARG A 229 -21.99 10.85 -8.73
CA ARG A 229 -22.69 12.04 -9.23
C ARG A 229 -23.01 13.06 -8.12
N LEU A 230 -23.41 12.60 -6.94
CA LEU A 230 -23.58 13.46 -5.77
C LEU A 230 -22.26 14.11 -5.36
N SER A 231 -21.16 13.36 -5.39
CA SER A 231 -19.83 13.90 -5.09
C SER A 231 -19.43 14.99 -6.08
N GLU A 232 -19.68 14.80 -7.37
CA GLU A 232 -19.39 15.81 -8.39
C GLU A 232 -20.22 17.09 -8.21
N HIS A 233 -21.51 16.94 -7.90
CA HIS A 233 -22.45 18.05 -7.73
C HIS A 233 -22.26 18.81 -6.42
N LEU A 234 -22.05 18.11 -5.30
CA LEU A 234 -22.01 18.70 -3.96
C LEU A 234 -20.59 19.04 -3.48
N LEU A 235 -19.57 18.34 -3.98
CA LEU A 235 -18.19 18.46 -3.50
C LEU A 235 -17.24 18.96 -4.60
N THR A 236 -16.16 19.60 -4.17
CA THR A 236 -15.02 19.95 -5.01
C THR A 236 -14.18 18.71 -5.33
N ARG A 237 -13.25 18.81 -6.29
CA ARG A 237 -12.28 17.73 -6.57
C ARG A 237 -11.43 17.33 -5.36
N ALA A 238 -11.25 18.23 -4.39
CA ALA A 238 -10.56 17.96 -3.13
C ALA A 238 -11.47 17.31 -2.06
N GLY A 239 -12.72 16.96 -2.40
CA GLY A 239 -13.69 16.35 -1.49
C GLY A 239 -14.31 17.32 -0.47
N ARG A 240 -14.11 18.63 -0.62
CA ARG A 240 -14.71 19.65 0.26
C ARG A 240 -16.05 20.13 -0.26
N PRO A 241 -17.05 20.44 0.60
CA PRO A 241 -18.33 21.00 0.18
C PRO A 241 -18.18 22.23 -0.71
N ARG A 242 -18.96 22.30 -1.80
CA ARG A 242 -18.89 23.42 -2.75
C ARG A 242 -19.49 24.67 -2.15
N ARG A 243 -18.72 25.77 -2.21
CA ARG A 243 -19.25 27.13 -2.00
C ARG A 243 -19.84 27.73 -3.28
N ARG A 244 -19.38 27.29 -4.46
CA ARG A 244 -19.88 27.72 -5.77
C ARG A 244 -20.09 26.50 -6.67
N LEU A 245 -21.23 26.46 -7.36
CA LEU A 245 -21.55 25.43 -8.34
C LEU A 245 -21.00 25.82 -9.71
N PRO A 246 -20.45 24.87 -10.49
CA PRO A 246 -19.92 25.12 -11.83
C PRO A 246 -21.05 25.18 -12.89
N CYS A 247 -22.12 25.92 -12.61
CA CYS A 247 -23.30 26.03 -13.48
C CYS A 247 -23.55 27.51 -13.83
N ARG A 248 -24.10 27.76 -15.01
CA ARG A 248 -24.50 29.10 -15.46
C ARG A 248 -25.88 29.45 -14.90
N SER A 249 -26.18 30.74 -14.79
CA SER A 249 -27.51 31.19 -14.36
C SER A 249 -28.62 30.72 -15.31
N SER A 250 -28.31 30.57 -16.60
CA SER A 250 -29.22 30.04 -17.64
C SER A 250 -29.59 28.57 -17.46
N ASP A 251 -28.84 27.82 -16.64
CA ASP A 251 -29.10 26.40 -16.43
C ASP A 251 -30.26 26.17 -15.44
N TYR A 252 -30.68 27.22 -14.73
CA TYR A 252 -31.74 27.18 -13.73
C TYR A 252 -33.06 27.70 -14.30
N PRO A 253 -34.22 27.22 -13.80
CA PRO A 253 -35.53 27.71 -14.25
C PRO A 253 -35.74 29.21 -14.02
N SER A 254 -35.19 29.75 -12.93
CA SER A 254 -35.26 31.17 -12.56
C SER A 254 -34.13 31.56 -11.60
N ASP A 255 -33.92 32.86 -11.38
CA ASP A 255 -32.96 33.34 -10.38
C ASP A 255 -33.36 32.95 -8.95
N ALA A 256 -34.66 32.91 -8.66
CA ALA A 256 -35.19 32.45 -7.37
C ALA A 256 -34.89 30.95 -7.16
N ALA A 257 -35.13 30.12 -8.19
CA ALA A 257 -34.79 28.70 -8.18
C ALA A 257 -33.29 28.48 -7.93
N ARG A 258 -32.44 29.23 -8.64
CA ARG A 258 -30.98 29.22 -8.44
C ARG A 258 -30.60 29.48 -6.98
N LYS A 259 -31.15 30.53 -6.36
CA LYS A 259 -30.87 30.88 -4.96
C LYS A 259 -31.34 29.80 -3.98
N CYS A 260 -32.52 29.22 -4.21
CA CYS A 260 -33.05 28.12 -3.40
C CYS A 260 -32.14 26.88 -3.51
N HIS A 261 -31.79 26.45 -4.73
CA HIS A 261 -30.95 25.27 -4.92
C HIS A 261 -29.53 25.45 -4.36
N ILE A 262 -28.91 26.63 -4.51
CA ILE A 262 -27.61 26.91 -3.90
C ILE A 262 -27.67 26.78 -2.38
N ARG A 263 -28.74 27.28 -1.74
CA ARG A 263 -28.95 27.17 -0.30
C ARG A 263 -29.05 25.70 0.13
N ALA A 264 -29.83 24.90 -0.60
CA ALA A 264 -29.95 23.48 -0.35
C ALA A 264 -28.60 22.75 -0.53
N VAL A 265 -27.83 23.05 -1.58
CA VAL A 265 -26.49 22.48 -1.79
C VAL A 265 -25.53 22.85 -0.65
N HIS A 266 -25.56 24.09 -0.16
CA HIS A 266 -24.72 24.53 0.96
C HIS A 266 -25.09 23.83 2.27
N HIS A 267 -26.37 23.50 2.46
CA HIS A 267 -26.85 22.76 3.62
C HIS A 267 -26.49 21.26 3.53
N ILE A 268 -26.80 20.63 2.39
CA ILE A 268 -26.63 19.19 2.15
C ILE A 268 -25.15 18.82 2.01
N GLY A 269 -24.32 19.68 1.40
CA GLY A 269 -22.93 19.38 1.06
C GLY A 269 -22.07 18.89 2.23
N PRO A 270 -22.04 19.58 3.39
CA PRO A 270 -21.32 19.11 4.57
C PRO A 270 -21.83 17.76 5.10
N LEU A 271 -23.15 17.59 5.21
CA LEU A 271 -23.76 16.34 5.69
C LEU A 271 -23.46 15.17 4.74
N PHE A 272 -23.53 15.40 3.42
CA PHE A 272 -23.14 14.42 2.42
C PHE A 272 -21.67 14.03 2.55
N ALA A 273 -20.77 14.97 2.85
CA ALA A 273 -19.35 14.66 3.03
C ALA A 273 -19.12 13.68 4.19
N ASP A 274 -19.90 13.79 5.28
CA ASP A 274 -19.86 12.85 6.41
C ASP A 274 -20.42 11.48 6.02
N VAL A 275 -21.53 11.43 5.27
CA VAL A 275 -22.09 10.20 4.71
C VAL A 275 -21.08 9.50 3.81
N LEU A 276 -20.44 10.24 2.90
CA LEU A 276 -19.42 9.74 1.98
C LEU A 276 -18.19 9.21 2.71
N SER A 277 -17.74 9.90 3.77
CA SER A 277 -16.62 9.45 4.61
C SER A 277 -16.93 8.12 5.30
N GLY A 278 -18.14 7.97 5.85
CA GLY A 278 -18.63 6.72 6.41
C GLY A 278 -18.69 5.60 5.38
N TYR A 279 -19.28 5.86 4.22
CA TYR A 279 -19.38 4.90 3.11
C TYR A 279 -18.00 4.42 2.63
N ARG A 280 -17.06 5.35 2.40
CA ARG A 280 -15.69 5.01 1.99
C ARG A 280 -14.93 4.19 3.03
N ARG A 281 -15.14 4.47 4.31
CA ARG A 281 -14.53 3.71 5.41
C ARG A 281 -15.03 2.27 5.41
N ASP A 282 -16.34 2.09 5.36
CA ASP A 282 -17.00 0.79 5.37
C ASP A 282 -16.66 -0.03 4.12
N LEU A 283 -16.73 0.58 2.94
CA LEU A 283 -16.29 -0.02 1.69
C LEU A 283 -14.80 -0.37 1.71
N GLY A 284 -13.97 0.50 2.29
CA GLY A 284 -12.53 0.28 2.44
C GLY A 284 -12.19 -1.00 3.23
N VAL A 285 -13.00 -1.38 4.22
CA VAL A 285 -12.83 -2.65 4.94
C VAL A 285 -13.09 -3.84 4.01
N ILE A 286 -14.13 -3.79 3.17
CA ILE A 286 -14.45 -4.85 2.20
C ILE A 286 -13.34 -4.95 1.15
N LEU A 287 -12.96 -3.83 0.55
CA LEU A 287 -11.89 -3.80 -0.47
C LEU A 287 -10.55 -4.27 0.11
N ALA A 288 -10.22 -3.91 1.35
CA ALA A 288 -8.99 -4.39 2.00
C ALA A 288 -8.96 -5.92 2.19
N ARG A 289 -10.12 -6.59 2.33
CA ARG A 289 -10.18 -8.06 2.34
C ARG A 289 -9.82 -8.61 0.96
N GLY A 290 -10.33 -7.99 -0.11
CA GLY A 290 -9.97 -8.30 -1.49
C GLY A 290 -8.49 -8.08 -1.75
N VAL A 291 -7.91 -6.94 -1.32
CA VAL A 291 -6.47 -6.66 -1.42
C VAL A 291 -5.66 -7.73 -0.69
N ARG A 292 -6.05 -8.12 0.53
CA ARG A 292 -5.34 -9.18 1.27
C ARG A 292 -5.39 -10.53 0.55
N ARG A 293 -6.50 -10.86 -0.13
CA ARG A 293 -6.63 -12.07 -0.95
C ARG A 293 -5.75 -11.99 -2.19
N ALA A 294 -5.73 -10.84 -2.87
CA ALA A 294 -4.96 -10.59 -4.07
C ALA A 294 -3.44 -10.49 -3.83
N TYR A 295 -3.03 -10.07 -2.62
CA TYR A 295 -1.63 -9.90 -2.26
C TYR A 295 -0.96 -11.17 -1.69
N ARG A 296 -1.77 -12.12 -1.20
CA ARG A 296 -1.28 -13.42 -0.73
C ARG A 296 -1.03 -14.35 -1.90
#